data_AF-A0A6L7GIU1-F1
#
_entry.id   AF-A0A6L7GIU1-F1
#
_cell.length_a   1.000
_cell.length_b   1.000
_cell.length_c   1.000
_cell.angle_alpha   90.00
_cell.angle_beta   90.00
_cell.angle_gamma   90.00
#
_symmetry.space_group_name_H-M   'P 1'
#
loop_
_entity.id
_entity.type
_entity.pdbx_description
1 polymer ?
#
loop_
_entity_poly.entity_id
_entity_poly.type
_entity_poly.pdbx_seq_one_letter_code
_entity_poly.pdbx_strand_id
1 'polypeptide(L)'
;MNKFTTAAFASLAVLALSACGSSDDASVEAEADTVEMPANDAMEAVVETPVEDTQANAVDTAPAPAATDPVANEADAAGEAAAAAAADVAAVAAGTASTTAEQE
;
A
#
# COMPACT_ATOMS: atom_id res chain seq x y z
N MET A 1 22.03 15.09 -38.02
CA MET A 1 23.35 14.45 -37.95
C MET A 1 23.65 14.12 -36.49
N ASN A 2 23.01 13.09 -35.91
CA ASN A 2 23.08 12.85 -34.45
C ASN A 2 22.98 11.35 -34.08
N LYS A 3 22.87 10.48 -35.10
CA LYS A 3 22.59 9.04 -34.93
C LYS A 3 23.85 8.23 -34.60
N PHE A 4 25.01 8.76 -34.97
CA PHE A 4 26.30 8.12 -34.75
C PHE A 4 26.81 8.33 -33.32
N THR A 5 26.43 9.42 -32.67
CA THR A 5 26.81 9.74 -31.28
C THR A 5 26.14 8.80 -30.29
N THR A 6 24.88 8.43 -30.51
CA THR A 6 24.16 7.46 -29.66
C THR A 6 24.75 6.05 -29.79
N ALA A 7 25.12 5.65 -31.01
CA ALA A 7 25.71 4.34 -31.25
C ALA A 7 27.09 4.20 -30.60
N ALA A 8 27.91 5.26 -30.63
CA ALA A 8 29.23 5.26 -30.01
C ALA A 8 29.19 5.31 -28.47
N PHE A 9 28.18 5.96 -27.89
CA PHE A 9 27.99 5.97 -26.43
C PHE A 9 27.47 4.62 -25.92
N ALA A 10 26.59 3.97 -26.69
CA ALA A 10 26.07 2.65 -26.35
C ALA A 10 27.16 1.57 -26.39
N SER A 11 28.09 1.62 -27.35
CA SER A 11 29.20 0.66 -27.40
C SER A 11 30.17 0.84 -26.23
N LEU A 12 30.49 2.07 -25.84
CA LEU A 12 31.30 2.36 -24.66
C LEU A 12 30.63 1.91 -23.36
N ALA A 13 29.31 2.07 -23.24
CA ALA A 13 28.56 1.58 -22.08
C ALA A 13 28.61 0.05 -21.96
N VAL A 14 28.51 -0.69 -23.08
CA VAL A 14 28.63 -2.16 -23.10
C VAL A 14 30.04 -2.63 -22.71
N LEU A 15 31.08 -1.96 -23.22
CA LEU A 15 32.47 -2.25 -22.87
C LEU A 15 32.77 -1.95 -21.39
N ALA A 16 32.25 -0.84 -20.86
CA ALA A 16 32.36 -0.50 -19.43
C ALA A 16 31.57 -1.45 -18.52
N LEU A 17 30.40 -1.93 -18.97
CA LEU A 17 29.61 -2.93 -18.23
C LEU A 17 30.30 -4.29 -18.23
N SER A 18 31.01 -4.67 -19.30
CA SER A 18 31.82 -5.91 -19.33
C SER A 18 33.07 -5.86 -18.44
N ALA A 19 33.57 -4.66 -18.15
CA ALA A 19 34.70 -4.45 -17.24
C ALA A 19 34.26 -4.32 -15.76
N CYS A 20 33.01 -3.89 -15.51
CA CYS A 20 32.41 -3.80 -14.17
C CYS A 20 31.45 -4.97 -13.86
N GLY A 21 31.31 -5.92 -14.78
CA GLY A 21 30.33 -7.01 -14.77
C GLY A 21 30.93 -8.35 -15.19
N SER A 22 32.25 -8.52 -15.04
CA SER A 22 32.80 -9.85 -14.79
C SER A 22 32.37 -10.25 -13.38
N SER A 23 31.09 -10.56 -13.22
CA SER A 23 30.61 -11.30 -12.07
C SER A 23 31.18 -12.70 -12.21
N ASP A 24 32.40 -12.87 -11.71
CA ASP A 24 32.76 -14.13 -11.07
C ASP A 24 31.59 -14.45 -10.12
N ASP A 25 31.14 -15.70 -10.10
CA ASP A 25 29.98 -16.09 -9.32
C ASP A 25 30.31 -15.87 -7.84
N ALA A 26 29.97 -14.68 -7.34
CA ALA A 26 30.28 -14.27 -5.97
C ALA A 26 29.53 -15.11 -4.94
N SER A 27 28.62 -15.98 -5.39
CA SER A 27 27.93 -16.95 -4.55
C SER A 27 28.83 -18.14 -4.21
N VAL A 28 29.82 -18.49 -5.04
CA VAL A 28 30.74 -19.62 -4.78
C VAL A 28 31.90 -19.22 -3.85
N GLU A 29 32.45 -18.02 -4.02
CA GLU A 29 33.57 -17.55 -3.18
C GLU A 29 33.09 -16.94 -1.83
N ALA A 30 31.78 -16.67 -1.70
CA ALA A 30 31.15 -16.17 -0.48
C ALA A 30 30.12 -17.14 0.09
N GLU A 31 30.43 -18.45 0.07
CA GLU A 31 29.93 -19.33 1.12
C GLU A 31 30.59 -18.87 2.43
N ALA A 32 30.02 -17.82 3.04
CA ALA A 32 30.41 -17.41 4.37
C ALA A 32 30.21 -18.64 5.24
N ASP A 33 31.32 -19.20 5.73
CA ASP A 33 31.29 -20.20 6.80
C ASP A 33 30.35 -19.64 7.85
N THR A 34 29.13 -20.16 7.91
CA THR A 34 28.21 -19.77 8.96
C THR A 34 28.89 -20.25 10.20
N VAL A 35 29.39 -19.30 10.99
CA VAL A 35 30.00 -19.62 12.27
C VAL A 35 28.87 -20.28 13.03
N GLU A 36 28.95 -21.60 13.20
CA GLU A 36 28.07 -22.41 14.03
C GLU A 36 28.32 -22.06 15.50
N MET A 37 28.24 -20.76 15.81
CA MET A 37 28.33 -20.22 17.15
C MET A 37 26.90 -20.22 17.68
N PRO A 38 26.59 -21.06 18.69
CA PRO A 38 25.31 -21.02 19.34
C PRO A 38 24.94 -19.58 19.70
N ALA A 39 23.67 -19.22 19.51
CA ALA A 39 23.21 -17.85 19.80
C ALA A 39 23.57 -17.40 21.24
N ASN A 40 23.64 -18.34 22.18
CA ASN A 40 24.06 -18.10 23.54
C ASN A 40 25.54 -17.66 23.64
N ASP A 41 26.42 -18.30 22.89
CA ASP A 41 27.86 -18.03 22.88
C ASP A 41 28.14 -16.66 22.22
N ALA A 42 27.34 -16.29 21.21
CA ALA A 42 27.37 -14.96 20.61
C ALA A 42 26.95 -13.83 21.58
N MET A 43 26.11 -14.17 22.57
CA MET A 43 25.59 -13.22 23.57
C MET A 43 26.43 -13.15 24.85
N GLU A 44 27.45 -14.01 25.05
CA GLU A 44 28.30 -13.98 26.25
C GLU A 44 28.99 -12.63 26.50
N ALA A 45 29.31 -11.90 25.42
CA ALA A 45 29.94 -10.58 25.52
C ALA A 45 28.96 -9.47 25.97
N VAL A 46 27.65 -9.73 25.93
CA VAL A 46 26.61 -8.78 26.36
C VAL A 46 26.34 -9.02 27.85
N VAL A 47 26.99 -8.22 28.69
CA VAL A 47 26.88 -8.30 30.16
C VAL A 47 25.99 -7.21 30.74
N GLU A 48 25.55 -6.28 29.90
CA GLU A 48 24.73 -5.14 30.27
C GLU A 48 23.33 -5.60 30.65
N THR A 49 22.90 -5.21 31.83
CA THR A 49 21.51 -5.34 32.23
C THR A 49 20.64 -4.41 31.38
N PRO A 50 19.48 -4.85 30.88
CA PRO A 50 18.54 -3.98 30.20
C PRO A 50 18.23 -2.74 31.05
N VAL A 51 18.34 -1.55 30.46
CA VAL A 51 17.98 -0.30 31.11
C VAL A 51 16.47 -0.13 31.04
N GLU A 52 15.86 0.25 32.16
CA GLU A 52 14.43 0.51 32.23
C GLU A 52 14.06 1.74 31.38
N ASP A 53 13.12 1.57 30.45
CA ASP A 53 12.48 2.67 29.75
C ASP A 53 11.27 3.16 30.54
N THR A 54 11.44 4.29 31.23
CA THR A 54 10.39 4.93 32.04
C THR A 54 9.15 5.35 31.23
N GLN A 55 9.26 5.42 29.90
CA GLN A 55 8.17 5.80 29.00
C GLN A 55 7.50 4.60 28.33
N ALA A 56 7.93 3.36 28.57
CA ALA A 56 7.34 2.17 27.95
C ALA A 56 5.83 2.03 28.24
N ASN A 57 5.37 2.56 29.38
CA ASN A 57 3.96 2.57 29.79
C ASN A 57 3.34 3.97 29.76
N ALA A 58 3.98 4.94 29.10
CA ALA A 58 3.41 6.26 28.96
C ALA A 58 2.10 6.15 28.16
N VAL A 59 1.00 6.57 28.78
CA VAL A 59 -0.28 6.68 28.08
C VAL A 59 -0.18 7.89 27.16
N ASP A 60 -0.20 7.65 25.86
CA ASP A 60 -0.36 8.71 24.87
C ASP A 60 -1.75 9.33 25.06
N THR A 61 -1.81 10.51 25.68
CA THR A 61 -3.05 11.28 25.85
C THR A 61 -3.41 12.03 24.57
N ALA A 62 -3.31 11.36 23.42
CA ALA A 62 -3.86 11.86 22.18
C ALA A 62 -5.36 12.15 22.41
N PRO A 63 -5.87 13.34 22.01
CA PRO A 63 -7.29 13.62 22.09
C PRO A 63 -8.04 12.55 21.32
N ALA A 64 -9.05 11.94 21.96
CA ALA A 64 -9.93 11.00 21.29
C ALA A 64 -10.47 11.68 20.01
N PRO A 65 -10.44 10.99 18.85
CA PRO A 65 -11.04 11.54 17.64
C PRO A 65 -12.50 11.87 17.96
N ALA A 66 -12.93 13.08 17.60
CA ALA A 66 -14.33 13.45 17.72
C ALA A 66 -15.15 12.35 17.02
N ALA A 67 -16.06 11.72 17.76
CA ALA A 67 -16.97 10.72 17.22
C ALA A 67 -18.02 11.43 16.35
N THR A 68 -17.62 11.92 15.18
CA THR A 68 -18.51 11.98 14.04
C THR A 68 -18.67 10.52 13.61
N ASP A 69 -19.87 9.95 13.75
CA ASP A 69 -20.16 8.63 13.22
C ASP A 69 -20.48 8.79 11.72
N PRO A 70 -19.50 8.63 10.81
CA PRO A 70 -19.76 8.79 9.38
C PRO A 70 -20.77 7.76 8.88
N VAL A 71 -20.88 6.61 9.56
CA VAL A 71 -21.77 5.52 9.15
C VAL A 71 -23.24 5.91 9.33
N ALA A 72 -23.56 6.64 10.41
CA ALA A 72 -24.90 7.16 10.64
C ALA A 72 -25.32 8.16 9.52
N ASN A 73 -24.45 9.10 9.18
CA ASN A 73 -24.74 10.09 8.14
C ASN A 73 -24.87 9.47 6.74
N GLU A 74 -24.02 8.49 6.40
CA GLU A 74 -24.11 7.80 5.10
C GLU A 74 -25.38 6.95 4.98
N ALA A 75 -25.82 6.32 6.08
CA ALA A 75 -27.02 5.50 6.12
C ALA A 75 -28.30 6.34 5.92
N ASP A 76 -28.37 7.51 6.55
CA ASP A 76 -29.49 8.45 6.37
C ASP A 76 -29.56 8.96 4.92
N ALA A 77 -28.43 9.38 4.36
CA ALA A 77 -28.35 9.84 2.96
C ALA A 77 -28.73 8.74 1.96
N ALA A 78 -28.31 7.49 2.20
CA ALA A 78 -28.67 6.35 1.37
C ALA A 78 -30.19 6.04 1.45
N GLY A 79 -30.78 6.17 2.64
CA GLY A 79 -32.22 6.00 2.85
C GLY A 79 -33.06 7.03 2.08
N GLU A 80 -32.66 8.30 2.13
CA GLU A 80 -33.33 9.38 1.41
C GLU A 80 -33.21 9.22 -0.11
N ALA A 81 -32.04 8.81 -0.61
CA ALA A 81 -31.84 8.52 -2.03
C ALA A 81 -32.70 7.35 -2.51
N ALA A 82 -32.83 6.29 -1.70
CA ALA A 82 -33.68 5.13 -2.02
C ALA A 82 -35.17 5.51 -2.04
N ALA A 83 -35.61 6.35 -1.11
CA ALA A 83 -36.99 6.84 -1.05
C ALA A 83 -37.33 7.71 -2.27
N ALA A 84 -36.42 8.60 -2.69
CA ALA A 84 -36.58 9.43 -3.88
C ALA A 84 -36.67 8.57 -5.16
N ALA A 85 -35.78 7.58 -5.32
CA ALA A 85 -35.82 6.68 -6.46
C ALA A 85 -37.11 5.84 -6.52
N ALA A 86 -37.61 5.38 -5.37
CA ALA A 86 -38.88 4.66 -5.30
C ALA A 86 -40.07 5.55 -5.70
N ALA A 87 -40.07 6.82 -5.30
CA ALA A 87 -41.09 7.79 -5.68
C ALA A 87 -41.05 8.08 -7.20
N ASP A 88 -39.87 8.23 -7.79
CA ASP A 88 -39.71 8.43 -9.24
C ASP A 88 -40.25 7.23 -10.04
N VAL A 89 -39.92 6.00 -9.63
CA VAL A 89 -40.42 4.79 -10.28
C VAL A 89 -41.95 4.69 -10.17
N ALA A 90 -42.52 5.02 -9.00
CA ALA A 90 -43.97 5.03 -8.81
C ALA A 90 -44.66 6.10 -9.67
N ALA A 91 -44.07 7.28 -9.83
CA ALA A 91 -44.57 8.34 -10.68
C ALA A 91 -44.54 7.96 -12.17
N VAL A 92 -43.46 7.31 -12.62
CA VAL A 92 -43.36 6.78 -13.99
C VAL A 92 -44.41 5.70 -14.24
N ALA A 93 -44.57 4.75 -13.30
CA ALA A 93 -45.58 3.70 -13.41
C ALA A 93 -47.01 4.27 -13.50
N ALA A 94 -47.35 5.26 -12.66
CA ALA A 94 -48.63 5.93 -12.71
C ALA A 94 -48.84 6.74 -14.01
N GLY A 95 -47.80 7.42 -14.50
CA GLY A 95 -47.83 8.16 -15.76
C GLY A 95 -48.05 7.26 -16.99
N THR A 96 -47.47 6.06 -17.02
CA THR A 96 -47.65 5.07 -18.10
C THR A 96 -49.06 4.46 -18.11
N ALA A 97 -49.72 4.37 -16.95
CA ALA A 97 -51.11 3.89 -16.85
C ALA A 97 -52.11 4.90 -17.43
N SER A 98 -51.91 6.20 -17.22
CA SER A 98 -52.77 7.25 -17.79
C SER A 98 -52.61 7.40 -19.30
N THR A 99 -51.39 7.28 -19.84
CA THR A 99 -51.14 7.43 -21.30
C THR A 99 -51.65 6.25 -22.13
N THR A 100 -51.83 5.07 -21.52
CA THR A 100 -52.42 3.90 -22.20
C THR A 100 -53.94 4.00 -22.31
N ALA A 101 -54.61 4.74 -21.42
CA ALA A 101 -56.07 4.88 -21.39
C ALA A 101 -56.63 5.91 -22.40
N GLU A 102 -55.80 6.76 -23.00
CA GLU A 102 -56.23 7.79 -23.97
C GLU A 102 -56.07 7.35 -25.45
N GLN A 103 -55.65 6.10 -25.72
CA GLN A 103 -55.46 5.58 -27.09
C GLN A 103 -56.50 4.52 -27.51
N GLU A 104 -57.67 4.49 -26.88
CA GLU A 104 -58.87 3.77 -27.38
C GLU A 104 -59.94 4.74 -27.91
#